data_AF-A0A540MB53-F1
#
_entry.id   AF-A0A540MB53-F1
#
_cell.length_a   1.000
_cell.length_b   1.000
_cell.length_c   1.000
_cell.angle_alpha   90.00
_cell.angle_beta   90.00
_cell.angle_gamma   90.00
#
_symmetry.space_group_name_H-M   'P 1'
#
loop_
_entity.id
_entity.type
_entity.pdbx_description
1 polymer ?
#
loop_
_entity_poly.entity_id
_entity_poly.type
_entity_poly.pdbx_seq_one_letter_code
_entity_poly.pdbx_strand_id
1 'polypeptide(L)'
;MTSTVCNPTTPPSSHPSSLFPQITSCKTIRDLHQVHAHFIKTRQIHDPLAAAEILRFYALSTHRSIQCARSVFTQMEKPNYFSWNTIIRALAESSVNDHSLDALFFFSQMVADGSVGPNKFTFPSVLKACAKMGNLEVGVLGILVF
;
A
#
# COMPACT_ATOMS: atom_id res chain seq x y z
N MET A 1 -45.74 28.05 -7.99
CA MET A 1 -45.12 26.72 -8.20
C MET A 1 -43.67 26.95 -8.59
N THR A 2 -42.77 27.01 -7.61
CA THR A 2 -41.33 27.19 -7.84
C THR A 2 -40.63 26.05 -7.13
N SER A 3 -40.23 25.03 -7.89
CA SER A 3 -39.42 23.92 -7.41
C SER A 3 -37.98 24.39 -7.25
N THR A 4 -37.53 24.51 -6.01
CA THR A 4 -36.13 24.73 -5.67
C THR A 4 -35.38 23.41 -5.87
N VAL A 5 -34.57 23.34 -6.93
CA VAL A 5 -33.62 22.24 -7.14
C VAL A 5 -32.48 22.43 -6.14
N CYS A 6 -32.40 21.56 -5.13
CA CYS A 6 -31.21 21.45 -4.28
C CYS A 6 -30.08 20.82 -5.11
N ASN A 7 -29.14 21.64 -5.58
CA ASN A 7 -27.87 21.13 -6.10
C ASN A 7 -27.07 20.50 -4.95
N PRO A 8 -26.57 19.26 -5.12
CA PRO A 8 -25.62 18.69 -4.16
C PRO A 8 -24.31 19.48 -4.23
N THR A 9 -23.98 20.17 -3.14
CA THR A 9 -22.72 20.88 -2.96
C THR A 9 -21.56 19.88 -3.02
N THR A 10 -20.84 19.85 -4.13
CA THR A 10 -19.54 19.18 -4.21
C THR A 10 -18.59 19.84 -3.21
N PRO A 11 -18.00 19.08 -2.27
CA PRO A 11 -17.05 19.64 -1.32
C PRO A 11 -15.80 20.16 -2.06
N PRO A 12 -15.15 21.22 -1.55
CA PRO A 12 -13.97 21.78 -2.18
C PRO A 12 -12.88 20.72 -2.30
N SER A 13 -12.35 20.54 -3.51
CA SER A 13 -11.21 19.67 -3.78
C SER A 13 -10.02 20.10 -2.91
N SER A 14 -9.70 19.30 -1.88
CA SER A 14 -8.56 19.58 -1.00
C SER A 14 -7.26 19.42 -1.79
N HIS A 15 -6.49 20.50 -1.91
CA HIS A 15 -5.23 20.51 -2.65
C HIS A 15 -4.16 19.58 -2.01
N PRO A 16 -3.23 19.01 -2.80
CA PRO A 16 -2.17 18.13 -2.33
C PRO A 16 -1.38 18.65 -1.12
N SER A 17 -1.19 19.96 -1.04
CA SER A 17 -0.46 20.64 0.04
C SER A 17 -1.14 20.56 1.42
N SER A 18 -2.47 20.39 1.50
CA SER A 18 -3.18 20.28 2.78
C SER A 18 -3.12 18.88 3.40
N LEU A 19 -2.82 17.86 2.60
CA LEU A 19 -2.80 16.45 3.03
C LEU A 19 -1.49 16.08 3.73
N PHE A 20 -0.36 16.57 3.22
CA PHE A 20 0.96 16.25 3.75
C PHE A 20 1.14 16.55 5.25
N PRO A 21 0.71 17.71 5.80
CA PRO A 21 0.91 18.02 7.22
C PRO A 21 0.22 17.05 8.18
N GLN A 22 -0.95 16.52 7.79
CA GLN A 22 -1.72 15.59 8.63
C GLN A 22 -1.05 14.22 8.69
N ILE A 23 -0.52 13.75 7.56
CA ILE A 23 0.12 12.44 7.45
C ILE A 23 1.54 12.46 8.03
N THR A 24 2.31 13.54 7.83
CA THR A 24 3.68 13.66 8.38
C THR A 24 3.71 13.83 9.90
N SER A 25 2.61 14.27 10.51
CA SER A 25 2.45 14.36 11.97
C SER A 25 2.22 13.01 12.66
N CYS A 26 1.87 11.96 11.90
CA CYS A 26 1.60 10.64 12.45
C CYS A 26 2.86 10.01 13.03
N LYS A 27 2.87 9.73 14.34
CA LYS A 27 3.98 9.05 15.04
C LYS A 27 3.64 7.59 15.34
N THR A 28 2.36 7.28 15.45
CA THR A 28 1.86 5.96 15.82
C THR A 28 0.85 5.45 14.80
N ILE A 29 0.63 4.13 14.78
CA ILE A 29 -0.43 3.52 13.96
C ILE A 29 -1.83 4.02 14.36
N ARG A 30 -2.03 4.42 15.61
CA ARG A 30 -3.29 4.99 16.09
C ARG A 30 -3.55 6.36 15.47
N ASP A 31 -2.55 7.22 15.39
CA ASP A 31 -2.68 8.53 14.73
C ASP A 31 -3.05 8.31 13.26
N LEU A 32 -2.37 7.36 12.61
CA LEU A 32 -2.65 7.00 11.22
C LEU A 32 -4.07 6.45 11.04
N HIS A 33 -4.59 5.64 11.97
CA HIS A 33 -5.97 5.16 11.92
C HIS A 33 -6.98 6.31 11.98
N GLN A 34 -6.72 7.33 12.81
CA GLN A 34 -7.58 8.52 12.90
C GLN A 34 -7.56 9.32 11.60
N VAL A 35 -6.36 9.55 11.04
CA VAL A 35 -6.20 10.26 9.76
C VAL A 35 -6.84 9.47 8.61
N HIS A 36 -6.62 8.16 8.55
CA HIS A 36 -7.21 7.30 7.52
C HIS A 36 -8.74 7.28 7.61
N ALA A 37 -9.32 7.15 8.81
CA ALA A 37 -10.77 7.25 9.00
C ALA A 37 -11.31 8.62 8.60
N HIS A 38 -10.60 9.71 8.92
CA HIS A 38 -10.95 11.05 8.46
C HIS A 38 -10.97 11.12 6.93
N PHE A 39 -9.93 10.61 6.26
CA PHE A 39 -9.81 10.63 4.79
C PHE A 39 -10.91 9.83 4.09
N ILE A 40 -11.35 8.72 4.68
CA ILE A 40 -12.50 7.96 4.20
C ILE A 40 -13.78 8.82 4.32
N LYS A 41 -14.01 9.41 5.50
CA LYS A 41 -15.21 10.22 5.77
C LYS A 41 -15.29 11.47 4.90
N THR A 42 -14.16 12.12 4.61
CA THR A 42 -14.06 13.32 3.79
C THR A 42 -13.89 13.02 2.30
N ARG A 43 -13.88 11.74 1.89
CA ARG A 43 -13.64 11.27 0.50
C ARG A 43 -12.26 11.60 -0.06
N GLN A 44 -11.32 12.03 0.78
CA GLN A 44 -9.95 12.34 0.37
C GLN A 44 -9.15 11.09 -0.01
N ILE A 45 -9.54 9.89 0.46
CA ILE A 45 -8.84 8.65 0.12
C ILE A 45 -8.87 8.29 -1.38
N HIS A 46 -9.79 8.90 -2.16
CA HIS A 46 -9.80 8.73 -3.62
C HIS A 46 -8.71 9.54 -4.34
N ASP A 47 -8.08 10.51 -3.66
CA ASP A 47 -6.92 11.20 -4.20
C ASP A 47 -5.72 10.21 -4.22
N PRO A 48 -5.09 9.98 -5.40
CA PRO A 48 -4.02 8.99 -5.52
C PRO A 48 -2.82 9.26 -4.61
N LEU A 49 -2.54 10.53 -4.31
CA LEU A 49 -1.43 10.91 -3.45
C LEU A 49 -1.77 10.65 -1.98
N ALA A 50 -2.99 11.02 -1.55
CA ALA A 50 -3.51 10.69 -0.23
C ALA A 50 -3.45 9.19 0.05
N ALA A 51 -3.97 8.37 -0.87
CA ALA A 51 -3.94 6.92 -0.76
C ALA A 51 -2.52 6.37 -0.73
N ALA A 52 -1.63 6.88 -1.58
CA ALA A 52 -0.23 6.47 -1.62
C ALA A 52 0.52 6.78 -0.31
N GLU A 53 0.28 7.92 0.32
CA GLU A 53 0.90 8.28 1.60
C GLU A 53 0.35 7.46 2.77
N ILE A 54 -0.97 7.23 2.83
CA ILE A 54 -1.57 6.33 3.82
C ILE A 54 -1.00 4.92 3.67
N LEU A 55 -0.91 4.41 2.43
CA LEU A 55 -0.27 3.13 2.11
C LEU A 55 1.18 3.11 2.59
N ARG A 56 1.98 4.14 2.27
CA ARG A 56 3.39 4.26 2.67
C ARG A 56 3.55 4.11 4.18
N PHE A 57 2.73 4.80 4.96
CA PHE A 57 2.78 4.73 6.41
C PHE A 57 2.40 3.36 6.95
N TYR A 58 1.31 2.75 6.47
CA TYR A 58 0.94 1.40 6.87
C TYR A 58 1.95 0.35 6.46
N ALA A 59 2.69 0.56 5.38
CA ALA A 59 3.62 -0.41 4.81
C ALA A 59 5.03 -0.32 5.40
N LEU A 60 5.51 0.89 5.74
CA LEU A 60 6.94 1.16 5.91
C LEU A 60 7.31 1.82 7.25
N SER A 61 6.33 2.15 8.09
CA SER A 61 6.61 2.68 9.43
C SER A 61 7.11 1.61 10.40
N THR A 62 7.69 2.03 11.52
CA THR A 62 8.12 1.12 12.61
C THR A 62 6.95 0.34 13.22
N HIS A 63 5.75 0.92 13.18
CA HIS A 63 4.50 0.30 13.63
C HIS A 63 3.61 -0.05 12.44
N ARG A 64 4.18 -0.63 11.39
CA ARG A 64 3.46 -0.98 10.16
C ARG A 64 2.38 -2.04 10.39
N SER A 65 1.33 -1.99 9.57
CA SER A 65 0.32 -3.03 9.44
C SER A 65 0.20 -3.42 7.97
N ILE A 66 0.79 -4.57 7.61
CA ILE A 66 0.75 -5.10 6.24
C ILE A 66 -0.69 -5.37 5.79
N GLN A 67 -1.55 -5.82 6.71
CA GLN A 67 -2.98 -6.01 6.41
C GLN A 67 -3.67 -4.70 6.02
N CYS A 68 -3.45 -3.63 6.78
CA CYS A 68 -4.00 -2.32 6.43
C CYS A 68 -3.40 -1.79 5.13
N ALA A 69 -2.09 -1.95 4.91
CA ALA A 69 -1.43 -1.58 3.66
C ALA A 69 -2.06 -2.29 2.46
N ARG A 70 -2.28 -3.61 2.55
CA ARG A 70 -2.96 -4.40 1.52
C ARG A 70 -4.37 -3.87 1.27
N SER A 71 -5.15 -3.66 2.32
CA SER A 71 -6.52 -3.14 2.21
C SER A 71 -6.58 -1.78 1.49
N VAL A 72 -5.67 -0.85 1.83
CA VAL A 72 -5.58 0.45 1.15
C VAL A 72 -5.20 0.26 -0.32
N PHE A 73 -4.18 -0.54 -0.60
CA PHE A 73 -3.73 -0.81 -1.96
C PHE A 73 -4.85 -1.39 -2.83
N THR A 74 -5.60 -2.38 -2.33
CA THR A 74 -6.71 -3.01 -3.08
C THR A 74 -7.88 -2.09 -3.37
N GLN A 75 -7.99 -0.97 -2.65
CA GLN A 75 -9.01 0.05 -2.89
C GLN A 75 -8.56 1.12 -3.88
N MET A 76 -7.28 1.13 -4.30
CA MET A 76 -6.79 2.08 -5.29
C MET A 76 -7.21 1.66 -6.70
N GLU A 77 -7.95 2.50 -7.40
CA GLU A 77 -8.40 2.21 -8.78
C GLU A 77 -7.25 2.20 -9.79
N LYS A 78 -6.22 3.06 -9.58
CA LYS A 78 -5.07 3.21 -10.47
C LYS A 78 -3.78 3.35 -9.65
N PRO A 79 -3.24 2.24 -9.09
CA PRO A 79 -2.00 2.30 -8.34
C PRO A 79 -0.83 2.73 -9.25
N ASN A 80 -0.07 3.72 -8.82
CA ASN A 80 1.11 4.19 -9.57
C ASN A 80 2.37 3.36 -9.21
N TYR A 81 3.50 3.65 -9.87
CA TYR A 81 4.79 2.99 -9.59
C TYR A 81 5.15 2.98 -8.11
N PHE A 82 4.86 4.07 -7.40
CA PHE A 82 5.18 4.21 -5.99
C PHE A 82 4.34 3.27 -5.12
N SER A 83 3.03 3.19 -5.36
CA SER A 83 2.13 2.29 -4.63
C SER A 83 2.49 0.82 -4.83
N TRP A 84 2.75 0.41 -6.09
CA TRP A 84 3.19 -0.95 -6.41
C TRP A 84 4.50 -1.31 -5.73
N ASN A 85 5.52 -0.45 -5.87
CA ASN A 85 6.81 -0.68 -5.24
C ASN A 85 6.72 -0.71 -3.71
N THR A 86 5.83 0.09 -3.13
CA THR A 86 5.60 0.13 -1.69
C THR A 86 5.03 -1.17 -1.16
N ILE A 87 3.96 -1.70 -1.78
CA ILE A 87 3.33 -2.94 -1.29
C ILE A 87 4.25 -4.16 -1.49
N ILE A 88 4.91 -4.26 -2.65
CA ILE A 88 5.86 -5.35 -2.94
C ILE A 88 7.02 -5.31 -1.94
N ARG A 89 7.58 -4.13 -1.67
CA ARG A 89 8.68 -3.97 -0.71
C ARG A 89 8.25 -4.36 0.70
N ALA A 90 7.10 -3.90 1.16
CA ALA A 90 6.63 -4.16 2.51
C ALA A 90 6.41 -5.66 2.77
N LEU A 91 5.87 -6.37 1.78
CA LEU A 91 5.71 -7.83 1.80
C LEU A 91 7.06 -8.54 1.79
N ALA A 92 7.97 -8.16 0.89
CA ALA A 92 9.32 -8.74 0.79
C ALA A 92 10.19 -8.48 2.04
N GLU A 93 9.97 -7.38 2.74
CA GLU A 93 10.63 -7.04 4.01
C GLU A 93 9.94 -7.63 5.24
N SER A 94 8.81 -8.33 5.08
CA SER A 94 8.13 -8.99 6.20
C SER A 94 8.92 -10.17 6.73
N SER A 95 8.88 -10.39 8.05
CA SER A 95 9.46 -11.57 8.71
C SER A 95 8.60 -12.81 8.55
N VAL A 96 7.34 -12.65 8.14
CA VAL A 96 6.42 -13.76 7.87
C VAL A 96 6.73 -14.32 6.48
N ASN A 97 7.03 -15.62 6.40
CA ASN A 97 7.47 -16.26 5.17
C ASN A 97 6.43 -16.18 4.04
N ASP A 98 5.15 -16.39 4.36
CA ASP A 98 4.04 -16.34 3.41
C ASP A 98 3.93 -15.00 2.67
N HIS A 99 4.38 -13.91 3.30
CA HIS A 99 4.39 -12.61 2.64
C HIS A 99 5.44 -12.51 1.51
N SER A 100 6.44 -13.39 1.46
CA SER A 100 7.37 -13.44 0.32
C SER A 100 6.66 -13.94 -0.94
N LEU A 101 5.80 -14.97 -0.81
CA LEU A 101 4.93 -15.40 -1.91
C LEU A 101 3.96 -14.29 -2.32
N ASP A 102 3.34 -13.62 -1.35
CA ASP A 102 2.47 -12.48 -1.64
C ASP A 102 3.23 -11.38 -2.40
N ALA A 103 4.48 -11.07 -2.05
CA ALA A 103 5.27 -10.07 -2.77
C ALA A 103 5.45 -10.42 -4.25
N LEU A 104 5.71 -11.70 -4.54
CA LEU A 104 5.82 -12.21 -5.92
C LEU A 104 4.46 -12.22 -6.63
N PHE A 105 3.39 -12.52 -5.91
CA PHE A 105 2.03 -12.42 -6.43
C PHE A 105 1.65 -10.99 -6.81
N PHE A 106 1.96 -10.00 -5.97
CA PHE A 106 1.74 -8.59 -6.29
C PHE A 106 2.64 -8.12 -7.46
N PHE A 107 3.87 -8.61 -7.56
CA PHE A 107 4.70 -8.37 -8.73
C PHE A 107 4.06 -8.94 -10.01
N SER A 108 3.54 -10.17 -9.97
CA SER A 108 2.82 -10.76 -11.10
C SER A 108 1.56 -9.95 -11.46
N GLN A 109 0.83 -9.46 -10.47
CA GLN A 109 -0.33 -8.60 -10.69
C GLN A 109 0.08 -7.27 -11.34
N MET A 110 1.18 -6.65 -10.92
CA MET A 110 1.69 -5.42 -11.54
C MET A 110 1.96 -5.64 -13.05
N VAL A 111 2.57 -6.76 -13.39
CA VAL A 111 2.85 -7.13 -14.79
C VAL A 111 1.56 -7.40 -15.56
N ALA A 112 0.59 -8.09 -14.95
CA ALA A 112 -0.67 -8.44 -15.59
C ALA A 112 -1.62 -7.25 -15.77
N ASP A 113 -1.65 -6.32 -14.81
CA ASP A 113 -2.43 -5.09 -14.85
C ASP A 113 -1.95 -4.15 -15.97
N GLY A 114 -0.62 -4.06 -16.17
CA GLY A 114 -0.03 -3.37 -17.31
C GLY A 114 -0.16 -1.84 -17.31
N SER A 115 -0.82 -1.23 -16.31
CA SER A 115 -0.92 0.23 -16.19
C SER A 115 0.45 0.88 -15.92
N VAL A 116 1.32 0.16 -15.21
CA VAL A 116 2.71 0.52 -14.95
C VAL A 116 3.60 -0.72 -14.99
N GLY A 117 4.80 -0.59 -15.54
CA GLY A 117 5.76 -1.70 -15.63
C GLY A 117 6.72 -1.76 -14.44
N PRO A 118 7.26 -2.96 -14.11
CA PRO A 118 8.36 -3.07 -13.15
C PRO A 118 9.54 -2.19 -13.54
N ASN A 119 10.23 -1.63 -12.54
CA ASN A 119 11.38 -0.76 -12.76
C ASN A 119 12.54 -1.09 -11.80
N LYS A 120 13.62 -0.31 -11.88
CA LYS A 120 14.82 -0.50 -11.04
C LYS A 120 14.56 -0.51 -9.52
N PHE A 121 13.44 0.05 -9.07
CA PHE A 121 13.02 0.03 -7.66
C PHE A 121 12.17 -1.19 -7.29
N THR A 122 11.60 -1.89 -8.29
CA THR A 122 10.80 -3.10 -8.10
C THR A 122 11.69 -4.32 -7.85
N PHE A 123 12.70 -4.52 -8.70
CA PHE A 123 13.51 -5.74 -8.71
C PHE A 123 14.25 -6.06 -7.40
N PRO A 124 14.81 -5.10 -6.64
CA PRO A 124 15.46 -5.43 -5.36
C PRO A 124 14.51 -6.11 -4.36
N SER A 125 13.26 -5.66 -4.30
CA SER A 125 12.23 -6.26 -3.43
C SER A 125 11.83 -7.65 -3.91
N VAL A 126 11.66 -7.84 -5.22
CA VAL A 126 11.34 -9.13 -5.83
C VAL A 126 12.45 -10.16 -5.59
N LEU A 127 13.70 -9.79 -5.86
CA LEU A 127 14.87 -10.64 -5.63
C LEU A 127 14.99 -11.06 -4.15
N LYS A 128 14.72 -10.13 -3.22
CA LYS A 128 14.69 -10.44 -1.78
C LYS A 128 13.60 -11.45 -1.42
N ALA A 129 12.40 -11.33 -2.00
CA ALA A 129 11.33 -12.29 -1.81
C ALA A 129 11.70 -13.67 -2.38
N CYS A 130 12.29 -13.73 -3.58
CA CYS A 130 12.80 -14.98 -4.16
C CYS A 130 13.86 -15.66 -3.28
N ALA A 131 14.83 -14.89 -2.77
CA ALA A 131 15.89 -15.41 -1.91
C ALA A 131 15.34 -16.00 -0.60
N LYS A 132 14.33 -15.36 0.00
CA LYS A 132 13.65 -15.89 1.19
C LYS A 132 12.93 -17.21 0.92
N MET A 133 12.26 -17.32 -0.22
CA MET A 133 11.58 -18.55 -0.64
C MET A 133 12.57 -19.69 -0.93
N GLY A 134 13.66 -19.42 -1.64
CA GLY A 134 14.68 -20.44 -1.93
C GLY A 134 15.38 -20.93 -0.67
N ASN A 135 15.62 -20.07 0.32
CA ASN A 135 16.19 -20.49 1.59
C ASN A 135 15.21 -21.33 2.43
N LEU A 136 13.89 -21.12 2.28
CA LEU A 136 12.88 -21.94 2.92
C LEU A 136 12.86 -23.36 2.34
N GLU A 137 12.91 -23.51 1.02
CA GLU A 137 12.97 -24.83 0.38
C GLU A 137 14.22 -25.60 0.81
N VAL A 138 15.38 -24.93 0.86
CA VAL A 138 16.64 -25.54 1.32
C VAL A 138 16.60 -25.89 2.81
N GLY A 139 16.03 -25.02 3.67
CA GLY A 139 15.91 -25.26 5.11
C GLY A 139 14.94 -26.39 5.46
N VAL A 140 13.80 -26.50 4.76
CA VAL A 140 12.82 -27.58 4.96
C VAL A 140 13.39 -28.92 4.49
N LEU A 141 14.09 -28.96 3.36
CA LEU A 141 14.83 -30.16 2.93
C LEU A 141 15.92 -30.54 3.93
N GLY A 142 16.63 -29.56 4.51
CA GLY A 142 17.65 -29.81 5.53
C GLY A 142 17.11 -30.41 6.83
N ILE A 143 15.88 -30.07 7.24
CA ILE A 143 15.23 -30.62 8.45
C ILE A 143 14.72 -32.05 8.24
N LEU A 144 14.36 -32.42 7.00
CA LEU A 144 13.88 -33.78 6.68
C LEU A 144 15.01 -34.81 6.47
N VAL A 145 16.27 -34.40 6.57
CA VAL A 145 17.46 -35.25 6.36
C VAL A 145 18.21 -35.54 7.67
N PHE A 146 17.64 -35.19 8.83
CA PHE A 146 18.10 -35.60 10.17
C PHE A 146 16.95 -36.19 10.98
#